data_AF-A0A519FBS8-F1
#
_entry.id   AF-A0A519FBS8-F1
#
_cell.length_a   1.000
_cell.length_b   1.000
_cell.length_c   1.000
_cell.angle_alpha   90.00
_cell.angle_beta   90.00
_cell.angle_gamma   90.00
#
_symmetry.space_group_name_H-M   'P 1'
#
loop_
_entity.id
_entity.type
_entity.pdbx_description
1 polymer ?
#
loop_
_entity_poly.entity_id
_entity_poly.type
_entity_poly.pdbx_seq_one_letter_code
_entity_poly.pdbx_strand_id
1 'polypeptide(L)'
;MTYELLHHLTQADLPVVIYDQQLIQQLNAYENQSLIVLAQREAPRRAQLSSKKGVQVLKITMAGRRTAGRHLKTLKQVDCISA
;
A
#
# COMPACT_ATOMS: atom_id res chain seq x y z
N MET A 1 0.30 -9.56 -10.31
CA MET A 1 0.50 -8.72 -9.11
C MET A 1 -0.74 -7.87 -8.93
N THR A 2 -1.55 -8.19 -7.93
CA THR A 2 -2.86 -7.57 -7.67
C THR A 2 -2.67 -6.24 -6.93
N TYR A 3 -3.29 -5.17 -7.45
CA TYR A 3 -3.32 -3.85 -6.80
C TYR A 3 -4.52 -3.71 -5.86
N GLU A 4 -5.09 -4.83 -5.42
CA GLU A 4 -6.28 -4.90 -4.57
C GLU A 4 -6.03 -4.28 -3.20
N LEU A 5 -4.91 -4.62 -2.54
CA LEU A 5 -4.52 -3.98 -1.29
C LEU A 5 -4.41 -2.46 -1.46
N LEU A 6 -3.70 -2.01 -2.52
CA LEU A 6 -3.56 -0.58 -2.81
C LEU A 6 -4.93 0.07 -3.04
N HIS A 7 -5.84 -0.61 -3.73
CA HIS A 7 -7.20 -0.13 -3.92
C HIS A 7 -7.98 0.02 -2.61
N HIS A 8 -7.97 -0.98 -1.73
CA HIS A 8 -8.62 -0.87 -0.43
C HIS A 8 -8.02 0.25 0.42
N LEU A 9 -6.71 0.44 0.39
CA LEU A 9 -6.05 1.55 1.08
C LEU A 9 -6.48 2.91 0.52
N THR A 10 -6.81 3.02 -0.78
CA THR A 10 -7.36 4.28 -1.33
C THR A 10 -8.79 4.59 -0.89
N GLN A 11 -9.52 3.60 -0.39
CA GLN A 11 -10.89 3.73 0.08
C GLN A 11 -11.00 3.80 1.61
N ALA A 12 -9.89 3.62 2.33
CA ALA A 12 -9.90 3.61 3.78
C ALA A 12 -10.09 5.03 4.33
N ASP A 13 -11.21 5.25 5.02
CA ASP A 13 -11.48 6.51 5.73
C ASP A 13 -10.85 6.53 7.15
N LEU A 14 -10.39 5.38 7.63
CA LEU A 14 -9.78 5.20 8.94
C LEU A 14 -8.32 4.74 8.83
N PRO A 15 -7.49 5.00 9.85
CA PRO A 15 -6.15 4.42 9.93
C PRO A 15 -6.20 2.89 9.86
N VAL A 16 -5.46 2.31 8.92
CA VAL A 16 -5.39 0.86 8.73
C VAL A 16 -4.13 0.32 9.39
N VAL A 17 -4.27 -0.70 10.24
CA VAL A 17 -3.15 -1.42 10.86
C VAL A 17 -3.00 -2.78 10.20
N ILE A 18 -1.82 -3.04 9.62
CA ILE A 18 -1.52 -4.28 8.90
C ILE A 18 -0.53 -5.09 9.72
N TYR A 19 -0.92 -6.31 10.11
CA TYR A 19 -0.07 -7.26 10.84
C TYR A 19 0.48 -8.37 9.95
N ASP A 20 -0.10 -8.54 8.76
CA ASP A 20 0.29 -9.59 7.82
C ASP A 20 1.61 -9.26 7.12
N GLN A 21 2.57 -10.19 7.19
CA GLN A 21 3.91 -10.00 6.63
C GLN A 21 3.92 -9.95 5.10
N GLN A 22 3.06 -10.70 4.41
CA GLN A 22 2.99 -10.68 2.96
C GLN A 22 2.44 -9.33 2.46
N LEU A 23 1.41 -8.80 3.13
CA LEU A 23 0.88 -7.47 2.81
C LEU A 23 1.90 -6.37 3.12
N ILE A 24 2.66 -6.49 4.21
CA ILE A 24 3.77 -5.56 4.53
C ILE A 24 4.83 -5.60 3.41
N GLN A 25 5.19 -6.78 2.90
CA GLN A 25 6.12 -6.91 1.78
C GLN A 25 5.57 -6.28 0.49
N GLN A 26 4.27 -6.39 0.24
CA GLN A 26 3.63 -5.72 -0.91
C GLN A 26 3.73 -4.19 -0.82
N LEU A 27 3.65 -3.61 0.38
CA LEU A 27 3.88 -2.17 0.55
C LEU A 27 5.29 -1.78 0.09
N ASN A 28 6.33 -2.51 0.48
CA ASN A 28 7.70 -2.22 0.02
C ASN A 28 7.81 -2.25 -1.52
N ALA A 29 7.12 -3.19 -2.18
CA ALA A 29 7.07 -3.23 -3.63
C ALA A 29 6.36 -2.00 -4.24
N TYR A 30 5.26 -1.55 -3.64
CA TYR A 30 4.55 -0.34 -4.07
C TYR A 30 5.36 0.94 -3.83
N GLU A 31 6.15 1.00 -2.76
CA GLU A 31 7.07 2.11 -2.49
C GLU A 31 8.17 2.18 -3.55
N ASN A 32 8.81 1.04 -3.87
CA ASN A 32 9.80 0.96 -4.95
C ASN A 32 9.22 1.40 -6.31
N GLN A 33 7.92 1.20 -6.52
CA GLN A 33 7.20 1.64 -7.73
C GLN A 33 6.67 3.08 -7.63
N SER A 34 6.99 3.82 -6.57
CA SER A 34 6.50 5.19 -6.31
C SER A 34 4.96 5.33 -6.26
N LEU A 35 4.25 4.23 -5.98
CA LEU A 35 2.79 4.22 -5.83
C LEU A 35 2.36 4.69 -4.44
N ILE A 36 3.25 4.52 -3.47
CA ILE A 36 3.09 4.98 -2.10
C ILE A 36 4.39 5.63 -1.63
N VAL A 37 4.31 6.41 -0.56
CA VAL A 37 5.46 6.91 0.19
C VAL A 37 5.28 6.48 1.62
N LEU A 38 6.25 5.77 2.18
CA LEU A 38 6.27 5.48 3.61
C LEU A 38 6.98 6.64 4.30
N ALA A 39 6.30 7.27 5.28
CA ALA A 39 6.97 8.22 6.15
C ALA A 39 8.03 7.43 6.93
N GLN A 40 9.31 7.73 6.70
CA GLN A 40 10.37 7.11 7.49
C GLN A 40 10.10 7.39 8.96
N ARG A 41 10.17 6.34 9.77
CA ARG A 41 10.35 6.47 11.21
C ARG A 41 11.51 7.44 11.40
N GLU A 42 11.26 8.60 11.98
CA GLU A 42 12.34 9.39 12.59
C GLU A 42 12.89 8.55 13.74
N ALA A 43 13.76 7.61 13.41
CA ALA A 43 14.69 7.03 14.35
C ALA A 43 15.93 7.92 14.27
N PRO A 44 16.33 8.62 15.35
CA PRO A 44 17.70 9.13 15.41
C PRO A 44 18.62 7.94 15.13
N ARG A 45 19.62 8.14 14.28
CA ARG A 45 20.54 7.13 13.68
C ARG A 45 21.34 6.26 14.67
N ARG A 46 20.90 6.05 15.92
CA ARG A 46 21.66 5.36 16.99
C ARG A 46 20.87 4.40 17.88
N ALA A 47 19.67 3.95 17.50
CA ALA A 47 18.94 2.98 18.33
C ALA A 47 18.44 1.77 17.52
N GLN A 48 19.38 0.98 17.01
CA GLN A 48 19.12 -0.31 16.35
C GLN A 48 18.92 -1.47 17.36
N LEU A 49 18.43 -1.17 18.57
CA LEU A 49 18.29 -2.13 19.67
C LEU A 49 17.02 -1.86 20.48
N SER A 50 15.86 -1.94 19.84
CA SER A 50 14.68 -2.53 20.49
C SER A 50 13.63 -2.81 19.43
N SER A 51 13.07 -4.01 19.48
CA SER A 51 11.88 -4.46 18.73
C SER A 51 10.62 -3.69 19.17
N LYS A 52 10.67 -2.35 19.17
CA LYS A 52 9.47 -1.54 19.29
C LYS A 52 8.75 -1.64 17.96
N LYS A 53 7.65 -2.39 17.93
CA LYS A 53 6.66 -2.38 16.84
C LYS A 53 6.36 -0.92 16.49
N GLY A 54 6.77 -0.52 15.29
CA GLY A 54 6.59 0.83 14.80
C GLY A 54 5.28 1.01 14.14
N VAL A 55 4.57 2.07 14.51
CA VAL A 55 3.53 2.61 13.64
C VAL A 55 4.24 3.28 12.47
N GLN A 56 3.98 2.81 11.26
CA GLN A 56 4.45 3.42 10.03
C GLN A 56 3.27 4.12 9.35
N VAL A 57 3.45 5.39 8.99
CA VAL A 57 2.41 6.16 8.30
C VAL A 57 2.66 6.08 6.81
N LEU A 58 1.64 5.66 6.08
CA LEU A 58 1.61 5.51 4.62
C LEU A 58 0.90 6.71 4.00
N LYS A 59 1.46 7.25 2.90
CA LYS A 59 0.73 8.16 2.01
C LYS A 59 0.65 7.57 0.60
N ILE A 60 -0.56 7.46 0.06
CA ILE A 60 -0.76 6.98 -1.31
C ILE A 60 -0.54 8.14 -2.30
N THR A 61 0.28 7.92 -3.32
CA THR A 61 0.58 8.94 -4.33
C THR A 61 -0.56 9.04 -5.35
N MET A 62 -0.53 10.11 -6.16
CA MET A 62 -1.46 10.23 -7.28
C MET A 62 -1.27 9.11 -8.32
N ALA A 63 -0.03 8.64 -8.51
CA ALA A 63 0.25 7.49 -9.36
C ALA A 63 -0.39 6.22 -8.79
N GLY A 64 -0.23 5.96 -7.48
CA GLY A 64 -0.88 4.84 -6.79
C GLY A 64 -2.40 4.83 -6.96
N ARG A 65 -3.05 5.98 -6.74
CA ARG A 65 -4.50 6.13 -6.96
C ARG A 65 -4.93 5.80 -8.39
N ARG A 66 -4.19 6.29 -9.38
CA ARG A 66 -4.49 6.03 -10.80
C ARG A 66 -4.29 4.56 -11.17
N THR A 67 -3.23 3.95 -10.68
CA THR A 67 -2.93 2.53 -10.93
C THR A 67 -3.98 1.62 -10.33
N ALA A 68 -4.37 1.85 -9.07
CA ALA A 68 -5.46 1.11 -8.42
C ALA A 68 -6.80 1.27 -9.18
N GLY A 69 -7.12 2.50 -9.58
CA GLY A 69 -8.34 2.77 -10.35
C GLY A 69 -8.35 2.12 -11.74
N ARG A 70 -7.21 2.06 -12.44
CA ARG A 70 -7.09 1.35 -13.73
C ARG A 70 -7.28 -0.15 -13.55
N HIS A 71 -6.66 -0.74 -12.53
CA HIS A 71 -6.77 -2.17 -12.25
C HIS A 71 -8.23 -2.59 -12.03
N LEU A 72 -9.00 -1.80 -11.27
CA LEU A 72 -10.42 -2.07 -11.04
C LEU A 72 -11.25 -2.01 -12.35
N LYS A 73 -10.97 -1.05 -13.24
CA LYS A 73 -11.65 -0.96 -14.54
C LYS A 73 -11.35 -2.18 -15.41
N THR A 74 -10.10 -2.65 -15.41
CA THR A 74 -9.71 -3.85 -16.16
C THR A 74 -10.42 -5.09 -15.62
N LEU A 75 -10.53 -5.26 -14.29
CA LEU A 75 -11.27 -6.38 -13.70
C LEU A 75 -12.75 -6.35 -14.08
N LYS A 76 -13.43 -5.20 -13.92
CA LYS A 76 -14.83 -5.04 -14.32
C LYS A 76 -15.07 -5.30 -15.82
N GLN A 77 -14.10 -4.97 -16.68
CA GLN A 77 -14.23 -5.19 -18.11
C GLN A 77 -14.09 -6.68 -18.50
N VAL A 78 -13.31 -7.45 -17.76
CA VAL A 78 -13.19 -8.91 -17.97
C VAL A 78 -14.49 -9.63 -17.58
N ASP A 79 -15.15 -9.18 -16.52
CA ASP A 79 -16.45 -9.72 -16.10
C ASP A 79 -17.57 -9.46 -17.13
N CYS A 80 -17.52 -8.33 -17.85
CA CYS A 80 -18.53 -7.99 -18.87
C CYS A 80 -18.36 -8.75 -20.20
N ILE A 81 -17.20 -9.34 -20.48
CA ILE A 81 -16.93 -10.07 -21.74
C ILE A 81 -17.25 -11.56 -21.60
N SER A 82 -17.49 -12.04 -20.37
CA SER A 82 -17.73 -13.45 -20.06
C SER A 82 -19.20 -13.77 -19.71
N ALA A 83 -20.13 -12.83 -19.97
CA ALA A 83 -21.56 -12.93 -19.67
C ALA A 83 -22.41 -13.06 -20.93
#